data_AF-A0A5B8SSP8-F1
#
_entry.id   AF-A0A5B8SSP8-F1
#
_cell.length_a   1.000
_cell.length_b   1.000
_cell.length_c   1.000
_cell.angle_alpha   90.00
_cell.angle_beta   90.00
_cell.angle_gamma   90.00
#
_symmetry.space_group_name_H-M   'P 1'
#
loop_
_entity.id
_entity.type
_entity.pdbx_description
1 polymer ?
#
loop_
_entity_poly.entity_id
_entity_poly.type
_entity_poly.pdbx_seq_one_letter_code
_entity_poly.pdbx_strand_id
1 'polypeptide(L)' 'MADKETCACPKCDCEVNQDQAVTAGGKTYCCDACASGHENGEKCQHEGCNCDA' A
#
# COMPACT_ATOMS: atom_id res chain seq x y z
N MET A 1 -21.50 4.50 1.11
CA MET A 1 -20.48 4.24 2.14
C MET A 1 -19.15 4.32 1.41
N ALA A 2 -18.13 4.97 1.96
CA ALA A 2 -16.82 5.03 1.31
C ALA A 2 -15.94 3.98 1.98
N ASP A 3 -15.90 2.80 1.39
CA ASP A 3 -15.14 1.64 1.85
C ASP A 3 -13.67 1.92 1.54
N LYS A 4 -13.03 2.62 2.48
CA LYS A 4 -11.64 3.01 2.47
C LYS A 4 -10.90 1.96 3.28
N GLU A 5 -10.15 1.09 2.62
CA GLU A 5 -9.37 0.04 3.26
C GLU A 5 -7.98 0.55 3.63
N THR A 6 -7.48 0.23 4.81
CA THR A 6 -6.10 0.62 5.18
C THR A 6 -5.10 -0.29 4.50
N CYS A 7 -3.99 0.26 4.04
CA CYS A 7 -2.91 -0.51 3.43
C CYS A 7 -2.43 -1.61 4.39
N ALA A 8 -2.23 -2.83 3.90
CA ALA A 8 -1.74 -3.95 4.72
C ALA A 8 -0.28 -3.78 5.19
N CYS A 9 0.42 -2.76 4.69
CA CYS A 9 1.77 -2.45 5.13
C CYS A 9 1.74 -1.81 6.54
N PRO A 10 2.40 -2.39 7.54
CA PRO A 10 2.33 -1.92 8.93
C PRO A 10 2.98 -0.55 9.16
N LYS A 11 3.79 -0.08 8.21
CA LYS A 11 4.40 1.26 8.22
C LYS A 11 3.68 2.25 7.30
N CYS A 12 2.54 1.84 6.74
CA CYS A 12 1.75 2.64 5.81
C CYS A 12 0.36 2.91 6.41
N ASP A 13 0.09 4.16 6.77
CA ASP A 13 -1.23 4.60 7.22
C ASP A 13 -2.08 5.14 6.06
N CYS A 14 -1.66 4.87 4.82
CA CYS A 14 -2.38 5.35 3.65
C CYS A 14 -3.71 4.64 3.50
N GLU A 15 -4.72 5.45 3.23
CA GLU A 15 -6.06 4.98 2.93
C GLU A 15 -6.14 4.52 1.48
N VAL A 16 -6.46 3.25 1.29
CA VAL A 16 -6.52 2.56 0.01
C VAL A 16 -7.95 2.51 -0.47
N ASN A 17 -8.15 2.92 -1.71
CA ASN A 17 -9.40 2.68 -2.41
C ASN A 17 -9.37 1.26 -2.98
N GLN A 18 -10.35 0.41 -2.66
CA GLN A 18 -10.41 -0.96 -3.17
C GLN A 18 -10.34 -1.05 -4.70
N ASP A 19 -10.84 -0.03 -5.41
CA ASP A 19 -10.80 0.04 -6.87
C ASP A 19 -9.37 0.22 -7.42
N GLN A 20 -8.49 0.86 -6.65
CA GLN A 20 -7.08 1.07 -6.99
C GLN A 20 -6.14 0.19 -6.15
N ALA A 21 -6.69 -0.71 -5.34
CA ALA A 21 -5.90 -1.51 -4.41
C ALA A 21 -5.24 -2.69 -5.12
N VAL A 22 -3.98 -2.93 -4.78
CA VAL A 22 -3.24 -4.09 -5.26
C VAL A 22 -3.42 -5.21 -4.25
N THR A 23 -4.00 -6.34 -4.66
CA THR A 23 -4.13 -7.50 -3.78
C THR A 23 -3.02 -8.52 -4.08
N ALA A 24 -2.13 -8.75 -3.12
CA ALA A 24 -1.05 -9.74 -3.23
C ALA A 24 -1.02 -10.65 -2.00
N GLY A 25 -1.03 -11.98 -2.23
CA GLY A 25 -0.99 -12.96 -1.16
C GLY A 25 -2.15 -12.87 -0.16
N GLY A 26 -3.32 -12.38 -0.59
CA GLY A 26 -4.49 -12.19 0.27
C GLY A 26 -4.44 -10.93 1.14
N LYS A 27 -3.53 -10.00 0.84
CA LYS A 27 -3.42 -8.70 1.51
C LYS A 27 -3.62 -7.57 0.49
N THR A 28 -4.24 -6.49 0.94
CA THR A 28 -4.58 -5.32 0.12
C THR A 28 -3.55 -4.21 0.34
N TYR A 29 -2.99 -3.66 -0.73
CA TYR A 29 -1.93 -2.65 -0.70
C TYR A 29 -2.30 -1.44 -1.54
N CYS A 30 -1.77 -0.26 -1.17
CA CYS A 30 -2.00 0.98 -1.91
C CYS A 30 -1.31 1.04 -3.28
N CYS A 31 -0.29 0.23 -3.51
CA CYS A 31 0.51 0.18 -4.73
C CYS A 31 1.32 -1.13 -4.81
N ASP A 32 1.85 -1.43 -6.00
CA ASP A 32 2.68 -2.62 -6.25
C ASP A 32 3.94 -2.64 -5.39
N ALA A 33 4.58 -1.49 -5.15
CA ALA A 33 5.76 -1.42 -4.28
C ALA A 33 5.48 -1.94 -2.85
N CYS A 34 4.32 -1.59 -2.28
CA CYS A 34 3.89 -2.11 -0.99
C CYS A 34 3.54 -3.60 -1.05
N ALA A 35 2.96 -4.06 -2.16
CA ALA A 35 2.61 -5.46 -2.37
C ALA A 35 3.83 -6.38 -2.48
N SER A 36 4.89 -5.90 -3.13
CA SER A 36 6.19 -6.57 -3.23
C SER A 36 7.09 -6.31 -2.01
N GLY A 37 6.63 -5.52 -1.03
CA GLY A 37 7.36 -5.25 0.20
C GLY A 37 8.64 -4.44 0.01
N HIS A 38 8.63 -3.49 -0.93
CA HIS A 38 9.76 -2.63 -1.23
C HIS A 38 11.04 -3.38 -1.62
N GLU A 39 10.93 -4.57 -2.23
CA GLU A 39 12.09 -5.42 -2.57
C GLU A 39 13.14 -4.71 -3.45
N ASN A 40 12.71 -3.77 -4.30
CA ASN A 40 13.57 -2.97 -5.17
C ASN A 40 13.91 -1.58 -4.61
N GLY A 41 13.54 -1.28 -3.35
CA GLY A 41 13.67 0.07 -2.77
C GLY A 41 12.72 1.10 -3.40
N GLU A 42 11.61 0.61 -3.98
CA GLU A 42 10.59 1.46 -4.58
C GLU A 42 9.80 2.16 -3.48
N LYS A 43 9.64 3.46 -3.53
CA LYS A 43 8.77 4.19 -2.60
C LYS A 43 7.30 3.96 -2.90
N CYS A 44 6.45 4.14 -1.89
CA CYS A 44 5.01 4.17 -2.07
C CYS A 44 4.60 5.26 -3.07
N GLN A 45 3.48 5.05 -3.78
CA GLN A 45 2.87 6.06 -4.65
C GLN A 45 2.54 7.36 -3.91
N HIS A 46 2.29 7.29 -2.60
CA HIS A 46 2.02 8.48 -1.79
C HIS A 46 3.32 9.21 -1.42
N GLU A 47 3.47 10.43 -1.92
CA GLU A 47 4.55 11.33 -1.50
C GLU A 47 4.48 11.60 0.01
N GLY A 48 5.56 11.29 0.72
CA GLY A 48 5.66 11.43 2.18
C GLY A 48 5.38 10.14 2.97
N CYS A 49 4.97 9.06 2.30
CA CYS A 49 4.83 7.76 2.94
C CYS A 49 6.19 7.01 2.92
N ASN A 50 6.85 6.97 4.08
CA ASN A 50 8.15 6.31 4.26
C ASN A 50 8.00 4.84 4.69
N CYS A 51 7.05 4.12 4.10
CA CYS A 51 6.82 2.72 4.45
C CYS A 51 7.89 1.74 3.90
N ASP A 52 8.87 2.26 3.12
CA ASP A 52 10.07 1.54 2.68
C ASP A 52 11.18 1.46 3.75
N ALA A 53 11.19 2.41 4.70
CA ALA A 53 12.15 2.45 5.82
C ALA A 53 11.76 1.48 6.93
#